data_AF-A0A956MVI4-F1
#
_entry.id   AF-A0A956MVI4-F1
#
_cell.length_a   1.000
_cell.length_b   1.000
_cell.length_c   1.000
_cell.angle_alpha   90.00
_cell.angle_beta   90.00
_cell.angle_gamma   90.00
#
_symmetry.space_group_name_H-M   'P 1'
#
loop_
_entity.id
_entity.type
_entity.pdbx_description
1 polymer ?
#
loop_
_entity_poly.entity_id
_entity_poly.type
_entity_poly.pdbx_seq_one_letter_code
_entity_poly.pdbx_strand_id
1 'polypeptide(L)'
;MIRLKFFARLLMCSAVLAASPLFAQHETAFNNTWEIIPPMSPNVNRYTNRLSLQFETSDGQVTLIRNWGRRSDSGDTLTFTPDGSEFRVPVTDRNTLSTYYSALIAKHGTDRVFSATWTDSGRTLQLKQSYQVDLAQGSKTVNEIHRFTIARRHDLLTYTIERDSRAEQPTATYVLKIKDSMRSYMMELEDNWEVQGDLQRQALLISLQGLANRDGANLYLIYPESWQFTYTRRLYEWYRDDRGYSFTMLKTPRQAIEALRNHVKGYVVWDKKVRTSLIVAYTVSGLKDAVVATEEQIPMLDSLGLKKIADFRGTFAGMSDADIYSWAKKQYWQDCSRKFIIWLGGHSGRVMLPGVADWGVRNKVFFQDLSTAPEDTAEIELAKELLGDMRSDALVMGWHSYAKDGESQHVTLCSSFGLPVLGLHSNPNISFENQIGFSEGFEFKNNHNIEPGKSYKPENKVYIANIQTDGIGIGAWLMPG
;
A
#
# COMPACT_ATOMS: atom_id res chain seq x y z
N MET A 1 -49.36 55.60 28.65
CA MET A 1 -50.25 56.07 27.57
C MET A 1 -49.49 55.92 26.25
N ILE A 2 -50.04 55.22 25.24
CA ILE A 2 -49.62 55.24 23.81
C ILE A 2 -48.20 54.66 23.51
N ARG A 3 -47.87 53.91 22.45
CA ARG A 3 -48.48 52.90 21.53
C ARG A 3 -47.24 52.19 20.90
N LEU A 4 -47.09 50.86 20.96
CA LEU A 4 -47.50 49.86 19.96
C LEU A 4 -47.02 50.08 18.50
N LYS A 5 -46.68 48.95 17.83
CA LYS A 5 -45.84 48.76 16.62
C LYS A 5 -44.35 48.59 16.97
N PHE A 6 -43.50 47.84 16.25
CA PHE A 6 -43.60 46.88 15.11
C PHE A 6 -42.29 46.03 15.15
N PHE A 7 -42.14 44.80 14.65
CA PHE A 7 -43.04 43.78 14.09
C PHE A 7 -42.30 42.41 14.15
N ALA A 8 -42.98 41.28 14.38
CA ALA A 8 -42.33 39.95 14.39
C ALA A 8 -42.10 39.43 12.96
N ARG A 9 -40.93 38.86 12.66
CA ARG A 9 -40.70 38.09 11.43
C ARG A 9 -40.16 36.70 11.74
N LEU A 10 -40.88 35.70 11.24
CA LEU A 10 -40.48 34.30 11.17
C LEU A 10 -39.04 34.18 10.66
N LEU A 11 -38.19 33.48 11.41
CA LEU A 11 -37.01 32.84 10.84
C LEU A 11 -37.45 31.50 10.22
N MET A 12 -38.13 31.56 9.08
CA MET A 12 -38.41 30.38 8.26
C MET A 12 -37.16 30.07 7.42
N CYS A 13 -36.09 29.66 8.10
CA CYS A 13 -34.89 29.14 7.43
C CYS A 13 -35.20 27.75 6.91
N SER A 14 -35.49 27.68 5.61
CA SER A 14 -35.67 26.46 4.85
C SER A 14 -34.54 25.48 5.10
N ALA A 15 -34.84 24.32 5.69
CA ALA A 15 -33.95 23.18 5.71
C ALA A 15 -33.88 22.58 4.29
N VAL A 16 -33.12 23.23 3.41
CA VAL A 16 -32.69 22.62 2.15
C VAL A 16 -31.74 21.49 2.53
N LEU A 17 -32.21 20.25 2.38
CA LEU A 17 -31.44 19.03 2.59
C LEU A 17 -30.21 19.03 1.69
N ALA A 18 -29.06 19.41 2.24
CA ALA A 18 -27.76 19.28 1.60
C ALA A 18 -27.26 17.82 1.63
N ALA A 19 -28.08 16.89 1.11
CA ALA A 19 -27.71 15.48 0.92
C ALA A 19 -26.84 15.27 -0.35
N SER A 20 -26.72 16.29 -1.19
CA SER A 20 -26.26 16.20 -2.57
C SER A 20 -24.76 15.95 -2.83
N PRO A 21 -23.78 16.43 -2.04
CA PRO A 21 -22.36 16.31 -2.45
C PRO A 21 -21.81 14.89 -2.29
N LEU A 22 -22.12 14.21 -1.18
CA LEU A 22 -21.68 12.83 -0.92
C LEU A 22 -22.35 11.83 -1.86
N PHE A 23 -23.66 12.00 -2.10
CA PHE A 23 -24.42 11.13 -2.99
C PHE A 23 -23.88 11.19 -4.43
N ALA A 24 -23.73 12.40 -4.99
CA ALA A 24 -23.14 12.58 -6.32
C ALA A 24 -21.69 12.07 -6.39
N GLN A 25 -20.89 12.25 -5.33
CA GLN A 25 -19.54 11.72 -5.27
C GLN A 25 -19.52 10.18 -5.37
N HIS A 26 -20.43 9.49 -4.69
CA HIS A 26 -20.53 8.02 -4.81
C HIS A 26 -21.06 7.57 -6.18
N GLU A 27 -22.05 8.25 -6.78
CA GLU A 27 -22.49 7.96 -8.15
C GLU A 27 -21.36 8.12 -9.19
N THR A 28 -20.48 9.11 -9.01
CA THR A 28 -19.28 9.25 -9.86
C THR A 28 -18.22 8.19 -9.57
N ALA A 29 -18.15 7.64 -8.35
CA ALA A 29 -17.20 6.57 -8.01
C ALA A 29 -17.54 5.26 -8.73
N PHE A 30 -18.83 4.97 -8.97
CA PHE A 30 -19.24 3.81 -9.78
C PHE A 30 -18.75 3.87 -11.22
N ASN A 31 -18.69 5.07 -11.82
CA ASN A 31 -18.43 5.33 -13.23
C ASN A 31 -17.00 4.94 -13.68
N ASN A 32 -16.79 3.63 -13.79
CA ASN A 32 -15.52 2.95 -14.01
C ASN A 32 -15.77 1.60 -14.67
N THR A 33 -14.74 1.06 -15.33
CA THR A 33 -14.65 -0.39 -15.58
C THR A 33 -14.04 -1.05 -14.34
N TRP A 34 -14.69 -2.08 -13.82
CA TRP A 34 -14.25 -2.88 -12.69
C TRP A 34 -13.85 -4.28 -13.15
N GLU A 35 -12.70 -4.77 -12.73
CA GLU A 35 -12.19 -6.13 -13.00
C GLU A 35 -12.13 -6.96 -11.71
N ILE A 36 -12.52 -8.24 -11.79
CA ILE A 36 -12.52 -9.14 -10.63
C ILE A 36 -11.11 -9.38 -10.07
N ILE A 37 -11.04 -9.52 -8.75
CA ILE A 37 -9.87 -9.98 -7.99
C ILE A 37 -10.14 -11.43 -7.57
N PRO A 38 -9.60 -12.44 -8.27
CA PRO A 38 -9.97 -13.82 -8.01
C PRO A 38 -9.66 -14.34 -6.59
N PRO A 39 -8.49 -14.03 -5.98
CA PRO A 39 -8.20 -14.47 -4.60
C PRO A 39 -9.19 -13.97 -3.55
N MET A 40 -9.69 -12.74 -3.70
CA MET A 40 -10.65 -12.12 -2.77
C MET A 40 -12.11 -12.54 -3.01
N SER A 41 -12.37 -13.43 -3.98
CA SER A 41 -13.72 -13.73 -4.48
C SER A 41 -14.09 -15.21 -4.28
N PRO A 42 -14.74 -15.60 -3.16
CA PRO A 42 -14.93 -17.00 -2.78
C PRO A 42 -15.80 -17.82 -3.76
N ASN A 43 -16.58 -17.17 -4.63
CA ASN A 43 -17.46 -17.83 -5.59
C ASN A 43 -16.92 -17.82 -7.04
N VAL A 44 -15.61 -17.65 -7.22
CA VAL A 44 -14.93 -17.73 -8.52
C VAL A 44 -14.96 -19.15 -9.10
N ASN A 45 -15.18 -19.21 -10.41
CA ASN A 45 -15.14 -20.42 -11.22
C ASN A 45 -14.60 -20.09 -12.63
N ARG A 46 -14.57 -21.07 -13.53
CA ARG A 46 -13.97 -20.94 -14.88
C ARG A 46 -14.63 -19.91 -15.82
N TYR A 47 -15.79 -19.35 -15.44
CA TYR A 47 -16.47 -18.29 -16.16
C TYR A 47 -16.35 -16.95 -15.43
N THR A 48 -16.51 -16.95 -14.11
CA THR A 48 -16.47 -15.73 -13.31
C THR A 48 -15.06 -15.22 -13.02
N ASN A 49 -14.01 -16.00 -13.30
CA ASN A 49 -12.60 -15.57 -13.20
C ASN A 49 -12.19 -14.43 -14.15
N ARG A 50 -13.08 -14.01 -15.06
CA ARG A 50 -12.93 -12.85 -15.96
C ARG A 50 -14.14 -11.91 -15.90
N LEU A 51 -14.88 -11.95 -14.78
CA LEU A 51 -15.96 -11.01 -14.52
C LEU A 51 -15.44 -9.58 -14.61
N SER A 52 -16.11 -8.75 -15.41
CA SER A 52 -15.96 -7.30 -15.35
C SER A 52 -17.33 -6.62 -15.40
N LEU A 53 -17.40 -5.47 -14.76
CA LEU A 53 -18.60 -4.63 -14.67
C LEU A 53 -18.21 -3.23 -15.13
N GLN A 54 -18.89 -2.67 -16.12
CA GLN A 54 -18.73 -1.27 -16.50
C GLN A 54 -20.01 -0.54 -16.12
N PHE A 55 -19.88 0.51 -15.31
CA PHE A 55 -20.96 1.42 -14.99
C PHE A 55 -20.70 2.74 -15.69
N GLU A 56 -21.75 3.31 -16.27
CA GLU A 56 -21.77 4.66 -16.82
C GLU A 56 -22.94 5.39 -16.18
N THR A 57 -22.68 6.55 -15.58
CA THR A 57 -23.71 7.35 -14.89
C THR A 57 -23.83 8.72 -15.55
N SER A 58 -25.04 9.04 -16.05
CA SER A 58 -25.36 10.33 -16.69
C SER A 58 -26.80 10.71 -16.38
N ASP A 59 -27.04 11.96 -16.00
CA ASP A 59 -28.38 12.55 -15.85
C ASP A 59 -29.35 11.75 -14.94
N GLY A 60 -28.81 11.08 -13.92
CA GLY A 60 -29.57 10.21 -13.00
C GLY A 60 -29.91 8.82 -13.55
N GLN A 61 -29.46 8.50 -14.75
CA GLN A 61 -29.53 7.17 -15.35
C GLN A 61 -28.21 6.41 -15.14
N VAL A 62 -28.33 5.10 -14.93
CA VAL A 62 -27.20 4.16 -14.82
C VAL A 62 -27.28 3.17 -15.98
N THR A 63 -26.19 3.05 -16.74
CA THR A 63 -25.96 1.93 -17.66
C THR A 63 -24.93 0.99 -17.03
N LEU A 64 -25.31 -0.27 -16.84
CA LEU A 64 -24.48 -1.34 -16.30
C LEU A 64 -24.27 -2.41 -17.36
N ILE A 65 -23.05 -2.52 -17.87
CA ILE A 65 -22.60 -3.57 -18.80
C ILE A 65 -21.91 -4.67 -17.99
N ARG A 66 -22.45 -5.89 -18.04
CA ARG A 66 -21.96 -7.03 -17.27
C ARG A 66 -21.29 -8.04 -18.19
N ASN A 67 -19.98 -8.21 -18.05
CA ASN A 67 -19.16 -9.08 -18.89
C ASN A 67 -18.76 -10.34 -18.13
N TRP A 68 -19.37 -11.47 -18.49
CA TRP A 68 -19.29 -12.74 -17.75
C TRP A 68 -18.14 -13.66 -18.18
N GLY A 69 -17.07 -13.11 -18.76
CA GLY A 69 -15.85 -13.85 -19.12
C GLY A 69 -15.96 -14.83 -20.29
N ARG A 70 -17.11 -14.95 -20.96
CA ARG A 70 -17.30 -15.87 -22.10
C ARG A 70 -16.71 -15.33 -23.40
N ARG A 71 -16.37 -16.25 -24.31
CA ARG A 71 -15.66 -15.96 -25.58
C ARG A 71 -16.56 -15.39 -26.69
N SER A 72 -17.85 -15.20 -26.43
CA SER A 72 -18.89 -14.87 -27.43
C SER A 72 -19.94 -13.87 -26.96
N ASP A 73 -19.86 -13.35 -25.73
CA ASP A 73 -20.93 -12.52 -25.17
C ASP A 73 -20.74 -11.05 -25.55
N SER A 74 -21.81 -10.41 -26.03
CA SER A 74 -21.90 -8.97 -26.29
C SER A 74 -22.04 -8.10 -25.02
N GLY A 75 -21.74 -8.67 -23.85
CA GLY A 75 -22.13 -8.13 -22.54
C GLY A 75 -23.64 -8.21 -22.29
N ASP A 76 -24.02 -8.30 -21.02
CA ASP A 76 -25.41 -8.14 -20.57
C ASP A 76 -25.60 -6.69 -20.08
N THR A 77 -26.19 -5.85 -20.94
CA THR A 77 -26.34 -4.41 -20.71
C THR A 77 -27.71 -4.09 -20.13
N LEU A 78 -27.73 -3.36 -19.02
CA LEU A 78 -28.93 -2.86 -18.35
C LEU A 78 -28.85 -1.33 -18.30
N THR A 79 -29.92 -0.63 -18.70
CA THR A 79 -30.03 0.83 -18.56
C THR A 79 -31.29 1.17 -17.78
N PHE A 80 -31.15 1.92 -16.69
CA PHE A 80 -32.24 2.16 -15.73
C PHE A 80 -32.04 3.42 -14.89
N THR A 81 -33.13 3.91 -14.30
CA THR A 81 -33.11 4.93 -13.24
C THR A 81 -33.12 4.20 -11.88
N PRO A 82 -32.22 4.51 -10.92
CA PRO A 82 -32.15 3.84 -9.63
C PRO A 82 -33.13 4.45 -8.59
N ASP A 83 -34.38 4.68 -9.01
CA ASP A 83 -35.47 5.29 -8.22
C ASP A 83 -36.48 4.27 -7.66
N GLY A 84 -36.26 2.97 -7.91
CA GLY A 84 -37.15 1.87 -7.54
C GLY A 84 -38.20 1.51 -8.59
N SER A 85 -38.26 2.22 -9.72
CA SER A 85 -39.16 1.86 -10.83
C SER A 85 -38.82 0.49 -11.44
N GLU A 86 -39.83 -0.17 -12.00
CA GLU A 86 -39.64 -1.45 -12.69
C GLU A 86 -39.27 -1.27 -14.16
N PHE A 87 -38.28 -2.03 -14.63
CA PHE A 87 -37.91 -2.15 -16.04
C PHE A 87 -37.78 -3.61 -16.47
N ARG A 88 -37.83 -3.86 -17.78
CA ARG A 88 -37.85 -5.20 -18.37
C ARG A 88 -36.74 -5.37 -19.38
N VAL A 89 -36.05 -6.51 -19.33
CA VAL A 89 -35.02 -6.88 -20.31
C VAL A 89 -35.27 -8.32 -20.77
N PRO A 90 -35.41 -8.57 -22.09
CA PRO A 90 -35.63 -9.91 -22.62
C PRO A 90 -34.57 -10.93 -22.19
N VAL A 91 -34.98 -12.19 -22.02
CA VAL A 91 -34.06 -13.33 -21.82
C VAL A 91 -33.42 -13.70 -23.17
N THR A 92 -32.25 -13.13 -23.43
CA THR A 92 -31.41 -13.43 -24.61
C THR A 92 -30.47 -14.62 -24.36
N ASP A 93 -29.77 -14.62 -23.21
CA ASP A 93 -29.04 -15.78 -22.70
C ASP A 93 -29.88 -16.54 -21.67
N ARG A 94 -29.91 -17.87 -21.79
CA ARG A 94 -30.62 -18.75 -20.86
C ARG A 94 -29.80 -19.09 -19.61
N ASN A 95 -28.49 -18.83 -19.59
CA ASN A 95 -27.61 -19.13 -18.47
C ASN A 95 -27.18 -17.85 -17.73
N THR A 96 -27.70 -17.60 -16.53
CA THR A 96 -27.28 -16.46 -15.71
C THR A 96 -26.07 -16.84 -14.83
N LEU A 97 -25.42 -15.84 -14.24
CA LEU A 97 -24.27 -16.09 -13.35
C LEU A 97 -24.66 -16.91 -12.11
N SER A 98 -25.88 -16.76 -11.59
CA SER A 98 -26.37 -17.56 -10.46
C SER A 98 -26.82 -18.97 -10.90
N THR A 99 -27.32 -19.13 -12.13
CA THR A 99 -27.88 -20.41 -12.59
C THR A 99 -26.89 -21.33 -13.28
N TYR A 100 -25.71 -20.84 -13.68
CA TYR A 100 -24.74 -21.59 -14.49
C TYR A 100 -24.37 -22.99 -13.93
N TYR A 101 -24.24 -23.10 -12.60
CA TYR A 101 -23.99 -24.37 -11.89
C TYR A 101 -25.25 -24.87 -11.17
N SER A 102 -26.39 -24.76 -11.83
CA SER A 102 -27.66 -25.34 -11.40
C SER A 102 -28.40 -25.89 -12.60
N ALA A 103 -29.30 -26.85 -12.39
CA ALA A 103 -30.19 -27.35 -13.44
C ALA A 103 -31.34 -26.36 -13.77
N LEU A 104 -31.14 -25.05 -13.54
CA LEU A 104 -32.10 -23.98 -13.80
C LEU A 104 -31.67 -23.24 -15.07
N ILE A 105 -32.59 -23.13 -16.02
CA ILE A 105 -32.36 -22.46 -17.31
C ILE A 105 -33.40 -21.35 -17.43
N ALA A 106 -32.99 -20.11 -17.69
CA ALA A 106 -33.90 -18.99 -17.82
C ALA A 106 -34.80 -19.18 -19.06
N LYS A 107 -36.10 -18.95 -18.89
CA LYS A 107 -37.14 -19.26 -19.86
C LYS A 107 -37.08 -18.30 -21.04
N HIS A 108 -36.65 -18.81 -22.19
CA HIS A 108 -36.52 -18.02 -23.41
C HIS A 108 -37.87 -17.49 -23.90
N GLY A 109 -37.88 -16.27 -24.46
CA GLY A 109 -39.12 -15.59 -24.85
C GLY A 109 -39.91 -15.01 -23.67
N THR A 110 -39.28 -14.86 -22.50
CA THR A 110 -39.81 -14.09 -21.37
C THR A 110 -38.86 -12.93 -21.03
N ASP A 111 -39.34 -12.01 -20.19
CA ASP A 111 -38.53 -10.90 -19.66
C ASP A 111 -37.95 -11.25 -18.29
N ARG A 112 -36.77 -10.70 -18.01
CA ARG A 112 -36.31 -10.43 -16.64
C ARG A 112 -36.91 -9.09 -16.21
N VAL A 113 -37.62 -9.07 -15.08
CA VAL A 113 -38.12 -7.85 -14.45
C VAL A 113 -37.08 -7.38 -13.44
N PHE A 114 -36.79 -6.09 -13.42
CA PHE A 114 -35.81 -5.48 -12.54
C PHE A 114 -36.38 -4.25 -11.84
N SER A 115 -35.88 -3.96 -10.63
CA SER A 115 -35.96 -2.62 -10.01
C SER A 115 -34.62 -2.29 -9.35
N ALA A 116 -34.20 -1.03 -9.44
CA ALA A 116 -32.90 -0.57 -8.94
C ALA A 116 -33.07 0.59 -7.95
N THR A 117 -32.28 0.58 -6.88
CA THR A 117 -32.31 1.62 -5.84
C THR A 117 -30.91 1.87 -5.29
N TRP A 118 -30.53 3.13 -5.10
CA TRP A 118 -29.39 3.49 -4.25
C TRP A 118 -29.71 3.28 -2.77
N THR A 119 -28.79 2.67 -2.04
CA THR A 119 -28.79 2.55 -0.56
C THR A 119 -27.45 3.02 0.01
N ASP A 120 -27.31 3.00 1.34
CA ASP A 120 -26.08 3.38 2.05
C ASP A 120 -25.52 4.76 1.65
N SER A 121 -26.41 5.74 1.50
CA SER A 121 -26.11 7.11 1.04
C SER A 121 -25.49 7.19 -0.37
N GLY A 122 -25.86 6.28 -1.28
CA GLY A 122 -25.36 6.23 -2.66
C GLY A 122 -24.18 5.27 -2.86
N ARG A 123 -23.66 4.68 -1.79
CA ARG A 123 -22.49 3.78 -1.84
C ARG A 123 -22.82 2.37 -2.30
N THR A 124 -24.08 1.96 -2.18
CA THR A 124 -24.55 0.63 -2.58
C THR A 124 -25.64 0.77 -3.64
N LEU A 125 -25.42 0.22 -4.84
CA LEU A 125 -26.48 0.00 -5.80
C LEU A 125 -27.13 -1.36 -5.53
N GLN A 126 -28.41 -1.36 -5.17
CA GLN A 126 -29.21 -2.58 -5.05
C GLN A 126 -30.07 -2.76 -6.30
N LEU A 127 -29.95 -3.90 -6.96
CA LEU A 127 -30.75 -4.28 -8.12
C LEU A 127 -31.49 -5.59 -7.79
N LYS A 128 -32.82 -5.53 -7.71
CA LYS A 128 -33.68 -6.71 -7.56
C LYS A 128 -34.02 -7.24 -8.96
N GLN A 129 -33.90 -8.54 -9.17
CA GLN A 129 -34.21 -9.22 -10.43
C GLN A 129 -35.24 -10.33 -10.17
N SER A 130 -36.26 -10.44 -11.02
CA SER A 130 -37.23 -11.54 -11.01
C SER A 130 -37.39 -12.11 -12.42
N TYR A 131 -37.35 -13.43 -12.56
CA TYR A 131 -37.37 -14.09 -13.88
C TYR A 131 -37.90 -15.52 -13.81
N GLN A 132 -38.41 -16.03 -14.93
CA GLN A 132 -38.86 -17.42 -15.05
C GLN A 132 -37.68 -18.35 -15.37
N VAL A 133 -37.63 -19.50 -14.71
CA VAL A 133 -36.76 -20.62 -15.09
C VAL A 133 -37.61 -21.84 -15.45
N ASP A 134 -37.17 -22.59 -16.45
CA ASP A 134 -37.75 -23.88 -16.81
C ASP A 134 -37.19 -24.99 -15.89
N LEU A 135 -38.06 -25.92 -15.54
CA LEU A 135 -37.83 -27.08 -14.66
C LEU A 135 -38.44 -28.33 -15.32
N ALA A 136 -37.99 -29.51 -14.90
CA ALA A 136 -38.56 -30.78 -15.36
C ALA A 136 -40.07 -30.95 -15.06
N GLN A 137 -40.63 -30.14 -14.16
CA GLN A 137 -42.04 -30.18 -13.73
C GLN A 137 -42.82 -28.87 -14.02
N GLY A 138 -42.30 -27.98 -14.87
CA GLY A 138 -42.98 -26.72 -15.25
C GLY A 138 -42.02 -25.54 -15.28
N SER A 139 -42.51 -24.33 -14.94
CA SER A 139 -41.66 -23.15 -14.76
C SER A 139 -41.89 -22.51 -13.38
N LYS A 140 -40.83 -21.91 -12.82
CA LYS A 140 -40.88 -21.24 -11.51
C LYS A 140 -40.24 -19.85 -11.61
N THR A 141 -40.77 -18.89 -10.87
CA THR A 141 -40.12 -17.60 -10.65
C THR A 141 -38.91 -17.76 -9.72
N VAL A 142 -37.78 -17.18 -10.09
CA VAL A 142 -36.59 -17.01 -9.25
C VAL A 142 -36.40 -15.52 -8.99
N ASN A 143 -36.10 -15.18 -7.74
CA ASN A 143 -35.84 -13.80 -7.32
C ASN A 143 -34.41 -13.66 -6.79
N GLU A 144 -33.71 -12.64 -7.27
CA GLU A 144 -32.34 -12.30 -6.91
C GLU A 144 -32.24 -10.86 -6.40
N ILE A 145 -31.38 -10.65 -5.41
CA ILE A 145 -30.97 -9.32 -4.97
C ILE A 145 -29.47 -9.19 -5.20
N HIS A 146 -29.12 -8.40 -6.20
CA HIS A 146 -27.77 -7.98 -6.51
C HIS A 146 -27.44 -6.73 -5.68
N ARG A 147 -26.29 -6.69 -5.01
CA ARG A 147 -25.78 -5.46 -4.39
C ARG A 147 -24.36 -5.20 -4.85
N PHE A 148 -24.12 -4.00 -5.32
CA PHE A 148 -22.80 -3.51 -5.72
C PHE A 148 -22.43 -2.42 -4.72
N THR A 149 -21.47 -2.67 -3.83
CA THR A 149 -21.09 -1.76 -2.74
C THR A 149 -19.64 -1.31 -2.91
N ILE A 150 -19.43 -0.01 -3.05
CA ILE A 150 -18.09 0.57 -3.14
C ILE A 150 -17.46 0.72 -1.74
N ALA A 151 -16.20 0.31 -1.61
CA ALA A 151 -15.41 0.53 -0.40
C ALA A 151 -15.16 2.04 -0.19
N ARG A 152 -15.06 2.52 1.05
CA ARG A 152 -14.93 3.97 1.36
C ARG A 152 -13.75 4.68 0.68
N ARG A 153 -12.71 3.95 0.28
CA ARG A 153 -11.53 4.47 -0.43
C ARG A 153 -11.74 4.56 -1.96
N HIS A 154 -12.88 4.07 -2.45
CA HIS A 154 -13.27 3.97 -3.86
C HIS A 154 -12.30 3.13 -4.73
N ASP A 155 -11.48 2.28 -4.11
CA ASP A 155 -10.53 1.37 -4.76
C ASP A 155 -11.12 -0.01 -5.07
N LEU A 156 -12.06 -0.48 -4.25
CA LEU A 156 -12.72 -1.79 -4.36
C LEU A 156 -14.25 -1.69 -4.49
N LEU A 157 -14.82 -2.65 -5.21
CA LEU A 157 -16.26 -2.88 -5.35
C LEU A 157 -16.60 -4.32 -4.92
N THR A 158 -17.44 -4.48 -3.90
CA THR A 158 -18.00 -5.78 -3.51
C THR A 158 -19.33 -5.99 -4.22
N TYR A 159 -19.42 -7.03 -5.03
CA TYR A 159 -20.65 -7.46 -5.70
C TYR A 159 -21.17 -8.74 -5.05
N THR A 160 -22.37 -8.68 -4.46
CA THR A 160 -23.06 -9.82 -3.88
C THR A 160 -24.36 -10.18 -4.61
N ILE A 161 -24.73 -11.46 -4.58
CA ILE A 161 -26.00 -11.98 -5.12
C ILE A 161 -26.64 -12.91 -4.10
N GLU A 162 -27.79 -12.50 -3.57
CA GLU A 162 -28.71 -13.34 -2.80
C GLU A 162 -29.78 -13.90 -3.72
N ARG A 163 -30.21 -15.15 -3.50
CA ARG A 163 -31.24 -15.80 -4.31
C ARG A 163 -32.20 -16.61 -3.45
N ASP A 164 -33.50 -16.39 -3.64
CA ASP A 164 -34.58 -17.02 -2.87
C ASP A 164 -34.52 -18.55 -2.86
N SER A 165 -34.26 -19.15 -4.02
CA SER A 165 -34.11 -20.61 -4.22
C SER A 165 -32.81 -21.20 -3.66
N ARG A 166 -32.00 -20.41 -2.95
CA ARG A 166 -30.78 -20.83 -2.25
C ARG A 166 -30.61 -20.11 -0.89
N ALA A 167 -31.71 -19.81 -0.18
CA ALA A 167 -31.69 -19.06 1.08
C ALA A 167 -30.76 -19.63 2.18
N GLU A 168 -30.47 -20.93 2.17
CA GLU A 168 -29.57 -21.60 3.13
C GLU A 168 -28.09 -21.63 2.69
N GLN A 169 -27.76 -21.13 1.49
CA GLN A 169 -26.39 -21.08 0.99
C GLN A 169 -25.74 -19.73 1.26
N PRO A 170 -24.41 -19.65 1.45
CA PRO A 170 -23.70 -18.38 1.54
C PRO A 170 -23.95 -17.50 0.31
N THR A 171 -24.18 -16.21 0.56
CA THR A 171 -24.35 -15.18 -0.49
C THR A 171 -23.17 -15.20 -1.46
N ALA A 172 -23.45 -15.33 -2.76
CA ALA A 172 -22.40 -15.36 -3.77
C ALA A 172 -21.70 -13.99 -3.81
N THR A 173 -20.39 -13.96 -3.59
CA THR A 173 -19.60 -12.74 -3.36
C THR A 173 -18.41 -12.68 -4.31
N TYR A 174 -18.25 -11.51 -4.93
CA TYR A 174 -17.17 -11.15 -5.84
C TYR A 174 -16.59 -9.81 -5.42
N VAL A 175 -15.27 -9.70 -5.36
CA VAL A 175 -14.56 -8.42 -5.13
C VAL A 175 -13.88 -8.02 -6.42
N LEU A 176 -14.09 -6.77 -6.82
CA LEU A 176 -13.53 -6.17 -8.02
C LEU A 176 -12.72 -4.92 -7.63
N LYS A 177 -11.79 -4.52 -8.48
CA LYS A 177 -11.09 -3.22 -8.43
C LYS A 177 -11.32 -2.45 -9.72
N ILE A 178 -11.04 -1.15 -9.71
CA ILE A 178 -10.99 -0.37 -10.96
C ILE A 178 -9.97 -1.02 -11.89
N LYS A 179 -10.34 -1.21 -13.15
CA LYS A 179 -9.49 -1.80 -14.18
C LYS A 179 -8.20 -1.01 -14.30
N ASP A 180 -7.09 -1.72 -14.49
CA ASP A 180 -5.74 -1.15 -14.59
C ASP A 180 -5.21 -0.52 -13.28
N SER A 181 -5.98 -0.51 -12.18
CA SER A 181 -5.56 -0.02 -10.86
C SER A 181 -4.89 -1.09 -9.98
N MET A 182 -4.31 -0.64 -8.86
CA MET A 182 -3.62 -1.48 -7.87
C MET A 182 -2.58 -2.39 -8.56
N ARG A 183 -1.79 -1.81 -9.47
CA ARG A 183 -0.71 -2.47 -10.18
C ARG A 183 0.62 -2.06 -9.57
N SER A 184 1.47 -3.04 -9.34
CA SER A 184 2.84 -2.85 -8.86
C SER A 184 3.79 -3.73 -9.66
N TYR A 185 5.07 -3.42 -9.55
CA TYR A 185 6.13 -4.36 -9.87
C TYR A 185 6.58 -5.11 -8.62
N MET A 186 7.10 -6.32 -8.80
CA MET A 186 7.86 -7.04 -7.77
C MET A 186 9.19 -7.51 -8.32
N MET A 187 10.19 -7.62 -7.46
CA MET A 187 11.50 -8.15 -7.81
C MET A 187 12.11 -8.89 -6.63
N GLU A 188 12.74 -10.03 -6.88
CA GLU A 188 13.49 -10.77 -5.87
C GLU A 188 14.95 -10.27 -5.83
N LEU A 189 15.49 -10.11 -4.62
CA LEU A 189 16.88 -9.70 -4.39
C LEU A 189 17.81 -10.92 -4.22
N GLU A 190 19.04 -10.78 -4.68
CA GLU A 190 20.08 -11.80 -4.59
C GLU A 190 20.74 -11.79 -3.20
N ASP A 191 21.12 -12.96 -2.69
CA ASP A 191 21.68 -13.11 -1.34
C ASP A 191 23.20 -12.91 -1.30
N ASN A 192 23.63 -11.70 -1.64
CA ASN A 192 25.02 -11.28 -1.51
C ASN A 192 25.08 -9.78 -1.24
N TRP A 193 25.42 -9.44 0.00
CA TRP A 193 25.41 -8.08 0.54
C TRP A 193 26.83 -7.53 0.81
N GLU A 194 27.85 -8.19 0.25
CA GLU A 194 29.22 -7.69 0.33
C GLU A 194 29.42 -6.45 -0.54
N VAL A 195 30.09 -5.44 0.00
CA VAL A 195 30.41 -4.15 -0.65
C VAL A 195 31.18 -4.34 -1.97
N GLN A 196 32.02 -5.38 -2.06
CA GLN A 196 32.74 -5.74 -3.29
C GLN A 196 31.96 -6.70 -4.19
N GLY A 197 31.00 -7.45 -3.62
CA GLY A 197 30.12 -8.37 -4.31
C GLY A 197 28.90 -7.67 -4.91
N ASP A 198 27.73 -8.30 -4.74
CA ASP A 198 26.54 -7.86 -5.47
C ASP A 198 25.86 -6.61 -4.90
N LEU A 199 26.25 -6.09 -3.71
CA LEU A 199 25.58 -4.95 -3.04
C LEU A 199 25.23 -3.77 -3.98
N GLN A 200 26.07 -3.51 -4.98
CA GLN A 200 25.81 -2.57 -6.08
C GLN A 200 24.41 -2.72 -6.73
N ARG A 201 23.93 -3.95 -6.90
CA ARG A 201 22.63 -4.31 -7.46
C ARG A 201 21.51 -4.02 -6.48
N GLN A 202 21.57 -4.54 -5.26
CA GLN A 202 20.51 -4.33 -4.27
C GLN A 202 20.42 -2.86 -3.91
N ALA A 203 21.55 -2.15 -3.78
CA ALA A 203 21.56 -0.72 -3.49
C ALA A 203 20.86 0.12 -4.58
N LEU A 204 21.15 -0.16 -5.86
CA LEU A 204 20.44 0.44 -6.98
C LEU A 204 18.93 0.17 -6.89
N LEU A 205 18.53 -1.08 -6.65
CA LEU A 205 17.11 -1.47 -6.55
C LEU A 205 16.38 -0.87 -5.34
N ILE A 206 17.04 -0.75 -4.19
CA ILE A 206 16.50 -0.10 -2.98
C ILE A 206 16.33 1.40 -3.20
N SER A 207 17.30 2.07 -3.84
CA SER A 207 17.14 3.48 -4.21
C SER A 207 16.01 3.68 -5.23
N LEU A 208 15.91 2.79 -6.23
CA LEU A 208 14.81 2.80 -7.20
C LEU A 208 13.45 2.60 -6.51
N GLN A 209 13.37 1.72 -5.52
CA GLN A 209 12.16 1.49 -4.74
C GLN A 209 11.71 2.78 -4.03
N GLY A 210 12.62 3.46 -3.34
CA GLY A 210 12.31 4.73 -2.67
C GLY A 210 11.82 5.84 -3.61
N LEU A 211 12.37 5.90 -4.84
CA LEU A 211 11.93 6.84 -5.87
C LEU A 211 10.57 6.46 -6.47
N ALA A 212 10.40 5.20 -6.85
CA ALA A 212 9.15 4.68 -7.42
C ALA A 212 7.98 4.82 -6.43
N ASN A 213 8.23 4.62 -5.15
CA ASN A 213 7.20 4.62 -4.12
C ASN A 213 6.91 5.99 -3.50
N ARG A 214 7.30 7.11 -4.14
CA ARG A 214 6.90 8.46 -3.70
C ARG A 214 5.38 8.66 -3.73
N ASP A 215 4.76 8.31 -4.85
CA ASP A 215 3.38 8.70 -5.19
C ASP A 215 2.41 7.51 -5.30
N GLY A 216 2.86 6.29 -4.98
CA GLY A 216 2.05 5.07 -5.00
C GLY A 216 2.84 3.82 -4.63
N ALA A 217 2.17 2.69 -4.44
CA ALA A 217 2.79 1.40 -4.15
C ALA A 217 3.25 0.71 -5.45
N ASN A 218 4.41 1.12 -5.98
CA ASN A 218 4.83 0.85 -7.36
C ASN A 218 5.92 -0.24 -7.50
N LEU A 219 6.79 -0.40 -6.50
CA LEU A 219 7.81 -1.45 -6.46
C LEU A 219 7.91 -2.10 -5.08
N TYR A 220 7.77 -3.43 -5.05
CA TYR A 220 8.00 -4.26 -3.88
C TYR A 220 9.23 -5.15 -4.07
N LEU A 221 10.08 -5.28 -3.06
CA LEU A 221 11.27 -6.12 -3.09
C LEU A 221 11.08 -7.33 -2.16
N ILE A 222 11.25 -8.54 -2.69
CA ILE A 222 11.34 -9.75 -1.88
C ILE A 222 12.82 -9.95 -1.54
N TYR A 223 13.11 -9.93 -0.24
CA TYR A 223 14.45 -10.15 0.29
C TYR A 223 14.69 -11.66 0.46
N PRO A 224 15.95 -12.14 0.46
CA PRO A 224 16.26 -13.56 0.62
C PRO A 224 15.85 -14.09 2.01
N GLU A 225 15.70 -15.41 2.13
CA GLU A 225 15.27 -16.06 3.39
C GLU A 225 16.27 -15.89 4.55
N SER A 226 17.52 -15.57 4.24
CA SER A 226 18.59 -15.20 5.19
C SER A 226 18.44 -13.78 5.76
N TRP A 227 17.60 -12.94 5.17
CA TRP A 227 17.38 -11.57 5.63
C TRP A 227 16.61 -11.56 6.95
N GLN A 228 17.01 -10.68 7.88
CA GLN A 228 16.44 -10.61 9.24
C GLN A 228 14.91 -10.47 9.25
N PHE A 229 14.33 -9.79 8.25
CA PHE A 229 12.89 -9.63 8.07
C PHE A 229 12.35 -10.66 7.05
N THR A 230 12.27 -11.92 7.45
CA THR A 230 11.88 -13.05 6.57
C THR A 230 10.43 -12.98 6.05
N TYR A 231 9.59 -12.08 6.56
CA TYR A 231 8.19 -11.96 6.14
C TYR A 231 7.97 -11.38 4.74
N THR A 232 9.01 -10.88 4.04
CA THR A 232 8.80 -10.10 2.81
C THR A 232 8.04 -10.87 1.71
N ARG A 233 8.27 -12.19 1.54
CA ARG A 233 7.48 -13.02 0.61
C ARG A 233 6.02 -13.15 1.04
N ARG A 234 5.78 -13.39 2.34
CA ARG A 234 4.43 -13.54 2.92
C ARG A 234 3.60 -12.25 2.83
N LEU A 235 4.22 -11.09 3.03
CA LEU A 235 3.55 -9.81 2.84
C LEU A 235 3.22 -9.55 1.36
N TYR A 236 4.12 -9.89 0.42
CA TYR A 236 3.81 -9.85 -1.01
C TYR A 236 2.58 -10.72 -1.37
N GLU A 237 2.52 -11.94 -0.84
CA GLU A 237 1.37 -12.85 -1.05
C GLU A 237 0.09 -12.26 -0.46
N TRP A 238 0.14 -11.72 0.76
CA TRP A 238 -0.99 -11.00 1.37
C TRP A 238 -1.43 -9.76 0.56
N TYR A 239 -0.49 -8.98 0.01
CA TYR A 239 -0.82 -7.83 -0.83
C TYR A 239 -1.54 -8.26 -2.12
N ARG A 240 -1.12 -9.40 -2.70
CA ARG A 240 -1.73 -9.99 -3.90
C ARG A 240 -3.12 -10.56 -3.61
N ASP A 241 -3.24 -11.33 -2.53
CA ASP A 241 -4.40 -12.19 -2.29
C ASP A 241 -5.49 -11.52 -1.44
N ASP A 242 -5.12 -10.69 -0.46
CA ASP A 242 -6.03 -10.04 0.48
C ASP A 242 -6.16 -8.51 0.27
N ARG A 243 -5.24 -7.91 -0.49
CA ARG A 243 -5.21 -6.44 -0.75
C ARG A 243 -5.39 -6.05 -2.22
N GLY A 244 -5.68 -6.99 -3.11
CA GLY A 244 -6.07 -6.71 -4.50
C GLY A 244 -4.96 -6.25 -5.45
N TYR A 245 -3.70 -6.26 -5.01
CA TYR A 245 -2.58 -5.87 -5.87
C TYR A 245 -2.31 -6.90 -6.95
N SER A 246 -2.03 -6.41 -8.16
CA SER A 246 -1.52 -7.24 -9.25
C SER A 246 -0.07 -6.88 -9.52
N PHE A 247 0.80 -7.87 -9.44
CA PHE A 247 2.24 -7.67 -9.56
C PHE A 247 2.79 -8.14 -10.91
N THR A 248 3.65 -7.34 -11.52
CA THR A 248 4.49 -7.73 -12.65
C THR A 248 5.90 -8.02 -12.16
N MET A 249 6.41 -9.23 -12.40
CA MET A 249 7.76 -9.63 -11.99
C MET A 249 8.83 -9.01 -12.90
N LEU A 250 9.78 -8.31 -12.30
CA LEU A 250 11.00 -7.81 -12.92
C LEU A 250 12.16 -8.76 -12.62
N LYS A 251 13.05 -9.01 -13.60
CA LYS A 251 14.16 -9.97 -13.45
C LYS A 251 15.54 -9.32 -13.39
N THR A 252 15.69 -8.09 -13.87
CA THR A 252 16.99 -7.41 -13.96
C THR A 252 16.89 -5.92 -13.60
N PRO A 253 17.98 -5.30 -13.12
CA PRO A 253 18.02 -3.86 -12.87
C PRO A 253 17.64 -3.01 -14.11
N ARG A 254 18.04 -3.43 -15.32
CA ARG A 254 17.65 -2.76 -16.57
C ARG A 254 16.13 -2.72 -16.72
N GLN A 255 15.46 -3.88 -16.59
CA GLN A 255 14.00 -3.95 -16.68
C GLN A 255 13.31 -3.10 -15.61
N ALA A 256 13.87 -3.04 -14.39
CA ALA A 256 13.31 -2.23 -13.32
C ALA A 256 13.40 -0.72 -13.63
N ILE A 257 14.56 -0.24 -14.10
CA ILE A 257 14.74 1.15 -14.52
C ILE A 257 13.88 1.48 -15.74
N GLU A 258 13.71 0.56 -16.69
CA GLU A 258 12.86 0.75 -17.87
C GLU A 258 11.37 0.86 -17.49
N ALA A 259 10.89 -0.01 -16.60
CA ALA A 259 9.51 -0.01 -16.11
C ALA A 259 9.17 1.21 -15.24
N LEU A 260 10.13 1.70 -14.46
CA LEU A 260 9.94 2.78 -13.47
C LEU A 260 10.63 4.10 -13.88
N ARG A 261 10.97 4.22 -15.18
CA ARG A 261 11.73 5.33 -15.76
C ARG A 261 11.22 6.72 -15.39
N ASN A 262 9.91 6.89 -15.26
CA ASN A 262 9.27 8.16 -14.93
C ASN A 262 9.63 8.68 -13.52
N HIS A 263 10.16 7.82 -12.64
CA HIS A 263 10.58 8.17 -11.29
C HIS A 263 12.09 8.46 -11.17
N VAL A 264 12.87 8.33 -12.26
CA VAL A 264 14.34 8.40 -12.24
C VAL A 264 14.86 9.45 -13.23
N LYS A 265 15.56 10.46 -12.72
CA LYS A 265 16.17 11.56 -13.50
C LYS A 265 17.64 11.31 -13.85
N GLY A 266 18.30 10.42 -13.14
CA GLY A 266 19.74 10.16 -13.31
C GLY A 266 20.27 9.10 -12.35
N TYR A 267 21.59 9.10 -12.15
CA TYR A 267 22.26 8.21 -11.21
C TYR A 267 23.40 8.91 -10.45
N VAL A 268 23.75 8.39 -9.26
CA VAL A 268 24.85 8.84 -8.40
C VAL A 268 25.84 7.69 -8.25
N VAL A 269 27.10 7.90 -8.67
CA VAL A 269 28.13 6.86 -8.56
C VAL A 269 28.76 6.89 -7.17
N TRP A 270 28.75 5.75 -6.47
CA TRP A 270 29.46 5.57 -5.19
C TRP A 270 30.75 4.77 -5.37
N ASP A 271 31.67 4.90 -4.42
CA ASP A 271 32.99 4.25 -4.44
C ASP A 271 32.98 2.97 -3.58
N LYS A 272 33.14 1.80 -4.22
CA LYS A 272 33.25 0.52 -3.52
C LYS A 272 34.45 0.47 -2.55
N LYS A 273 35.46 1.33 -2.70
CA LYS A 273 36.62 1.43 -1.79
C LYS A 273 36.32 2.24 -0.53
N VAL A 274 35.25 3.04 -0.52
CA VAL A 274 34.85 3.87 0.63
C VAL A 274 33.37 3.60 0.92
N ARG A 275 33.08 2.64 1.82
CA ARG A 275 31.71 2.21 2.21
C ARG A 275 30.77 3.39 2.47
N THR A 276 31.25 4.41 3.17
CA THR A 276 30.54 5.65 3.54
C THR A 276 30.02 6.44 2.33
N SER A 277 30.66 6.32 1.16
CA SER A 277 30.22 6.98 -0.07
C SER A 277 28.84 6.51 -0.56
N LEU A 278 28.45 5.25 -0.28
CA LEU A 278 27.10 4.74 -0.58
C LEU A 278 26.03 5.42 0.29
N ILE A 279 26.37 5.65 1.57
CA ILE A 279 25.47 6.31 2.53
C ILE A 279 25.22 7.76 2.08
N VAL A 280 26.27 8.48 1.69
CA VAL A 280 26.15 9.82 1.07
C VAL A 280 25.39 9.76 -0.28
N ALA A 281 25.61 8.72 -1.09
CA ALA A 281 24.89 8.55 -2.36
C ALA A 281 23.38 8.36 -2.18
N TYR A 282 22.91 7.67 -1.14
CA TYR A 282 21.48 7.59 -0.82
C TYR A 282 20.86 8.95 -0.47
N THR A 283 21.61 9.82 0.22
CA THR A 283 21.17 11.20 0.50
C THR A 283 20.95 11.96 -0.82
N VAL A 284 21.92 11.92 -1.74
CA VAL A 284 21.80 12.59 -3.04
C VAL A 284 20.74 11.95 -3.93
N SER A 285 20.59 10.63 -3.85
CA SER A 285 19.55 9.85 -4.54
C SER A 285 18.15 10.39 -4.23
N GLY A 286 17.83 10.52 -2.94
CA GLY A 286 16.56 11.09 -2.49
C GLY A 286 16.39 12.57 -2.85
N LEU A 287 17.46 13.37 -2.84
CA LEU A 287 17.39 14.80 -3.14
C LEU A 287 17.22 15.12 -4.63
N LYS A 288 17.84 14.33 -5.52
CA LYS A 288 17.96 14.63 -6.96
C LYS A 288 17.21 13.65 -7.87
N ASP A 289 16.40 12.76 -7.27
CA ASP A 289 15.62 11.71 -7.92
C ASP A 289 16.48 10.81 -8.83
N ALA A 290 17.57 10.31 -8.26
CA ALA A 290 18.60 9.56 -8.98
C ALA A 290 18.85 8.21 -8.30
N VAL A 291 19.08 7.14 -9.05
CA VAL A 291 19.45 5.84 -8.44
C VAL A 291 20.91 5.82 -8.02
N VAL A 292 21.26 5.11 -6.95
CA VAL A 292 22.67 4.86 -6.62
C VAL A 292 23.24 3.80 -7.55
N ALA A 293 24.51 3.96 -7.93
CA ALA A 293 25.17 3.07 -8.89
C ALA A 293 26.67 2.93 -8.61
N THR A 294 27.28 1.87 -9.12
CA THR A 294 28.75 1.71 -9.18
C THR A 294 29.28 1.93 -10.60
N GLU A 295 30.60 1.92 -10.76
CA GLU A 295 31.27 2.05 -12.06
C GLU A 295 30.82 0.98 -13.06
N GLU A 296 30.66 -0.26 -12.60
CA GLU A 296 30.22 -1.41 -13.39
C GLU A 296 28.82 -1.22 -13.99
N GLN A 297 27.99 -0.36 -13.39
CA GLN A 297 26.61 -0.10 -13.81
C GLN A 297 26.48 1.11 -14.74
N ILE A 298 27.51 1.96 -14.87
CA ILE A 298 27.49 3.17 -15.71
C ILE A 298 27.08 2.88 -17.16
N PRO A 299 27.66 1.90 -17.88
CA PRO A 299 27.30 1.66 -19.29
C PRO A 299 25.83 1.27 -19.49
N MET A 300 25.25 0.58 -18.50
CA MET A 300 23.83 0.23 -18.51
C MET A 300 22.96 1.48 -18.35
N LEU A 301 23.28 2.34 -17.39
CA LEU A 301 22.51 3.56 -17.10
C LEU A 301 22.63 4.61 -18.22
N ASP A 302 23.83 4.78 -18.79
CA ASP A 302 24.08 5.65 -19.94
C ASP A 302 23.32 5.15 -21.19
N SER A 303 23.29 3.83 -21.44
CA SER A 303 22.47 3.24 -22.53
C SER A 303 20.96 3.45 -22.36
N LEU A 304 20.51 3.73 -21.12
CA LEU A 304 19.14 4.10 -20.81
C LEU A 304 18.92 5.62 -20.86
N GLY A 305 19.93 6.43 -21.19
CA GLY A 305 19.83 7.89 -21.28
C GLY A 305 19.72 8.59 -19.91
N LEU A 306 20.04 7.91 -18.81
CA LEU A 306 20.10 8.53 -17.49
C LEU A 306 21.37 9.37 -17.35
N LYS A 307 21.27 10.50 -16.67
CA LYS A 307 22.40 11.43 -16.48
C LYS A 307 23.17 11.10 -15.20
N LYS A 308 24.50 11.15 -15.26
CA LYS A 308 25.33 11.18 -14.05
C LYS A 308 25.09 12.49 -13.28
N ILE A 309 24.54 12.39 -12.09
CA ILE A 309 24.23 13.53 -11.22
C ILE A 309 25.40 13.87 -10.29
N ALA A 310 26.07 12.85 -9.77
CA ALA A 310 27.29 12.96 -8.97
C ALA A 310 28.14 11.70 -9.13
N ASP A 311 29.44 11.81 -8.84
CA ASP A 311 30.41 10.72 -8.94
C ASP A 311 31.39 10.85 -7.76
N PHE A 312 31.30 9.94 -6.79
CA PHE A 312 32.07 9.99 -5.55
C PHE A 312 33.34 9.12 -5.55
N ARG A 313 33.66 8.48 -6.69
CA ARG A 313 34.89 7.69 -6.84
C ARG A 313 36.12 8.54 -6.57
N GLY A 314 36.96 8.09 -5.65
CA GLY A 314 38.13 8.82 -5.17
C GLY A 314 37.87 10.10 -4.37
N THR A 315 36.61 10.56 -4.25
CA THR A 315 36.27 11.85 -3.60
C THR A 315 36.54 11.83 -2.10
N PHE A 316 36.34 10.66 -1.47
CA PHE A 316 36.46 10.47 -0.02
C PHE A 316 37.65 9.61 0.40
N ALA A 317 38.60 9.38 -0.52
CA ALA A 317 39.74 8.50 -0.26
C ALA A 317 40.66 9.08 0.84
N GLY A 318 40.79 8.37 1.96
CA GLY A 318 41.63 8.77 3.09
C GLY A 318 40.99 9.79 4.05
N MET A 319 39.73 10.18 3.85
CA MET A 319 38.97 11.01 4.79
C MET A 319 38.41 10.17 5.94
N SER A 320 38.24 10.77 7.12
CA SER A 320 37.46 10.15 8.21
C SER A 320 35.95 10.22 7.94
N ASP A 321 35.15 9.39 8.60
CA ASP A 321 33.69 9.48 8.48
C ASP A 321 33.16 10.83 8.97
N ALA A 322 33.76 11.41 10.03
CA ALA A 322 33.46 12.77 10.47
C ALA A 322 33.69 13.81 9.35
N ASP A 323 34.79 13.72 8.60
CA ASP A 323 35.07 14.62 7.48
C ASP A 323 34.08 14.42 6.31
N ILE A 324 33.76 13.15 5.99
CA ILE A 324 32.84 12.79 4.90
C ILE A 324 31.43 13.30 5.21
N TYR A 325 30.95 13.09 6.43
CA TYR A 325 29.63 13.55 6.85
C TYR A 325 29.59 15.07 7.09
N SER A 326 30.68 15.70 7.53
CA SER A 326 30.79 17.17 7.57
C SER A 326 30.69 17.78 6.16
N TRP A 327 31.38 17.17 5.19
CA TRP A 327 31.26 17.56 3.78
C TRP A 327 29.82 17.37 3.28
N ALA A 328 29.21 16.20 3.52
CA ALA A 328 27.86 15.89 3.07
C ALA A 328 26.82 16.83 3.72
N LYS A 329 26.97 17.14 5.01
CA LYS A 329 26.13 18.10 5.73
C LYS A 329 26.21 19.47 5.06
N LYS A 330 27.43 19.96 4.78
CA LYS A 330 27.64 21.24 4.09
C LYS A 330 27.01 21.31 2.69
N GLN A 331 27.02 20.22 1.92
CA GLN A 331 26.44 20.20 0.57
C GLN A 331 24.92 20.04 0.55
N TYR A 332 24.36 19.21 1.44
CA TYR A 332 23.03 18.63 1.24
C TYR A 332 22.05 18.82 2.40
N TRP A 333 22.52 19.12 3.62
CA TRP A 333 21.67 19.14 4.81
C TRP A 333 20.47 20.09 4.70
N GLN A 334 20.65 21.25 4.06
CA GLN A 334 19.58 22.25 3.92
C GLN A 334 18.39 21.76 3.07
N ASP A 335 18.62 20.85 2.11
CA ASP A 335 17.55 20.27 1.27
C ASP A 335 16.92 19.01 1.92
N CYS A 336 17.56 18.43 2.95
CA CYS A 336 17.12 17.19 3.59
C CYS A 336 15.90 17.37 4.50
N SER A 337 15.17 16.27 4.72
CA SER A 337 14.11 16.21 5.73
C SER A 337 14.63 16.58 7.13
N ARG A 338 13.76 17.22 7.92
CA ARG A 338 13.90 17.37 9.39
C ARG A 338 12.89 16.55 10.17
N LYS A 339 12.14 15.66 9.50
CA LYS A 339 11.19 14.72 10.11
C LYS A 339 11.78 13.32 10.29
N PHE A 340 12.78 12.96 9.49
CA PHE A 340 13.48 11.68 9.58
C PHE A 340 14.99 11.90 9.37
N ILE A 341 15.79 11.17 10.13
CA ILE A 341 17.25 11.02 9.96
C ILE A 341 17.58 9.53 10.07
N ILE A 342 18.53 9.02 9.27
CA ILE A 342 18.81 7.57 9.22
C ILE A 342 20.27 7.25 9.53
N TRP A 343 20.47 6.28 10.43
CA TRP A 343 21.73 5.57 10.67
C TRP A 343 21.78 4.26 9.84
N LEU A 344 22.77 4.13 8.94
CA LEU A 344 23.02 2.89 8.16
C LEU A 344 24.19 2.08 8.71
N GLY A 345 24.30 2.01 10.04
CA GLY A 345 25.48 1.51 10.75
C GLY A 345 25.51 0.04 11.09
N GLY A 346 24.35 -0.58 11.34
CA GLY A 346 24.24 -1.89 12.01
C GLY A 346 25.00 -3.10 11.43
N HIS A 347 25.70 -2.97 10.30
CA HIS A 347 26.77 -3.86 9.84
C HIS A 347 27.99 -3.03 9.42
N SER A 348 29.19 -3.42 9.84
CA SER A 348 30.46 -2.76 9.48
C SER A 348 31.31 -3.58 8.50
N GLY A 349 32.43 -3.00 8.06
CA GLY A 349 33.42 -3.69 7.24
C GLY A 349 32.92 -4.06 5.84
N ARG A 350 32.92 -5.37 5.52
CA ARG A 350 32.69 -5.86 4.15
C ARG A 350 31.22 -5.95 3.74
N VAL A 351 30.26 -5.80 4.66
CA VAL A 351 28.82 -6.00 4.42
C VAL A 351 28.03 -4.73 4.77
N MET A 352 26.93 -4.48 4.05
CA MET A 352 25.92 -3.49 4.42
C MET A 352 24.53 -4.04 4.10
N LEU A 353 23.57 -3.86 5.02
CA LEU A 353 22.17 -4.28 4.86
C LEU A 353 21.24 -3.05 4.85
N PRO A 354 21.20 -2.22 3.80
CA PRO A 354 20.55 -0.89 3.83
C PRO A 354 19.05 -0.96 3.51
N GLY A 355 18.31 -1.91 4.11
CA GLY A 355 16.89 -2.15 3.82
C GLY A 355 16.00 -0.90 3.96
N VAL A 356 16.27 -0.08 4.99
CA VAL A 356 15.51 1.15 5.30
C VAL A 356 15.80 2.32 4.33
N ALA A 357 16.74 2.15 3.39
CA ALA A 357 17.13 3.22 2.50
C ALA A 357 16.07 3.56 1.44
N ASP A 358 15.11 2.65 1.17
CA ASP A 358 13.95 2.95 0.34
C ASP A 358 13.11 4.09 0.97
N TRP A 359 12.86 4.02 2.27
CA TRP A 359 12.15 5.04 3.05
C TRP A 359 12.89 6.37 3.06
N GLY A 360 14.20 6.33 3.28
CA GLY A 360 15.00 7.54 3.34
C GLY A 360 15.13 8.25 1.99
N VAL A 361 15.30 7.50 0.89
CA VAL A 361 15.29 8.05 -0.47
C VAL A 361 13.93 8.67 -0.78
N ARG A 362 12.83 7.97 -0.47
CA ARG A 362 11.46 8.50 -0.59
C ARG A 362 11.29 9.81 0.17
N ASN A 363 11.77 9.88 1.41
CA ASN A 363 11.54 11.02 2.30
C ASN A 363 12.66 12.08 2.26
N LYS A 364 13.60 12.01 1.30
CA LYS A 364 14.69 12.99 1.13
C LYS A 364 15.57 13.12 2.39
N VAL A 365 15.89 12.00 3.01
CA VAL A 365 16.56 11.92 4.31
C VAL A 365 18.06 12.11 4.18
N PHE A 366 18.67 12.73 5.20
CA PHE A 366 20.12 12.67 5.39
C PHE A 366 20.50 11.33 6.02
N PHE A 367 21.29 10.55 5.28
CA PHE A 367 21.82 9.29 5.75
C PHE A 367 23.22 9.49 6.28
N GLN A 368 23.52 8.86 7.41
CA GLN A 368 24.87 8.79 7.96
C GLN A 368 25.10 7.50 8.77
N ASP A 369 26.25 7.40 9.41
CA ASP A 369 26.71 6.26 10.23
C ASP A 369 27.79 6.79 11.19
N LEU A 370 27.43 7.85 11.94
CA LEU A 370 28.32 8.48 12.91
C LEU A 370 28.31 7.70 14.22
N SER A 371 29.51 7.49 14.76
CA SER A 371 29.70 6.98 16.12
C SER A 371 29.06 7.91 17.15
N THR A 372 28.40 7.30 18.12
CA THR A 372 27.85 7.94 19.30
C THR A 372 28.66 7.63 20.57
N ALA A 373 29.82 6.99 20.41
CA ALA A 373 30.76 6.73 21.50
C ALA A 373 31.40 8.05 22.00
N PRO A 374 31.46 8.32 23.33
CA PRO A 374 32.05 9.55 23.87
C PRO A 374 33.52 9.81 23.48
N GLU A 375 34.27 8.75 23.21
CA GLU A 375 35.65 8.79 22.73
C GLU A 375 35.79 9.32 21.29
N ASP A 376 34.79 9.09 20.43
CA ASP A 376 34.78 9.50 19.02
C ASP A 376 34.31 10.95 18.87
N THR A 377 34.98 11.86 19.58
CA THR A 377 34.62 13.28 19.76
C THR A 377 34.18 14.00 18.49
N ALA A 378 34.86 13.78 17.35
CA ALA A 378 34.49 14.42 16.09
C ALA A 378 33.17 13.89 15.47
N GLU A 379 32.88 12.59 15.62
CA GLU A 379 31.65 12.00 15.10
C GLU A 379 30.46 12.28 16.03
N ILE A 380 30.64 12.20 17.35
CA ILE A 380 29.56 12.43 18.31
C ILE A 380 29.13 13.90 18.38
N GLU A 381 30.04 14.87 18.23
CA GLU A 381 29.63 16.29 18.13
C GLU A 381 28.86 16.56 16.83
N LEU A 382 29.30 16.00 15.69
CA LEU A 382 28.53 16.12 14.44
C LEU A 382 27.15 15.45 14.54
N ALA A 383 27.04 14.31 15.23
CA ALA A 383 25.78 13.65 15.51
C ALA A 383 24.86 14.52 16.38
N LYS A 384 25.39 15.14 17.45
CA LYS A 384 24.66 16.11 18.29
C LYS A 384 24.14 17.30 17.47
N GLU A 385 24.97 17.88 16.61
CA GLU A 385 24.53 18.99 15.74
C GLU A 385 23.40 18.55 14.79
N LEU A 386 23.49 17.36 14.19
CA LEU A 386 22.45 16.84 13.30
C LEU A 386 21.14 16.56 14.06
N LEU A 387 21.22 15.98 15.26
CA LEU A 387 20.05 15.69 16.11
C LEU A 387 19.40 16.98 16.63
N GLY A 388 20.19 17.97 17.06
CA GLY A 388 19.71 19.27 17.54
C GLY A 388 18.98 20.12 16.49
N ASP A 389 19.32 19.94 15.21
CA ASP A 389 18.66 20.58 14.07
C ASP A 389 17.31 19.93 13.67
N MET A 390 16.96 18.75 14.22
CA MET A 390 15.74 18.04 13.87
C MET A 390 14.48 18.66 14.47
N ARG A 391 13.32 18.35 13.88
CA ARG A 391 12.02 18.70 14.48
C ARG A 391 11.81 17.91 15.77
N SER A 392 11.11 18.50 16.73
CA SER A 392 10.72 17.85 17.99
C SER A 392 9.80 16.63 17.84
N ASP A 393 9.24 16.40 16.65
CA ASP A 393 8.44 15.22 16.31
C ASP A 393 9.18 14.27 15.33
N ALA A 394 10.47 14.47 15.11
CA ALA A 394 11.26 13.65 14.21
C ALA A 394 11.47 12.22 14.72
N LEU A 395 11.70 11.30 13.79
CA LEU A 395 12.09 9.92 14.09
C LEU A 395 13.55 9.71 13.68
N VAL A 396 14.36 9.18 14.58
CA VAL A 396 15.66 8.60 14.24
C VAL A 396 15.39 7.17 13.78
N MET A 397 15.83 6.81 12.59
CA MET A 397 15.56 5.49 12.00
C MET A 397 16.85 4.78 11.60
N GLY A 398 16.76 3.47 11.40
CA GLY A 398 17.96 2.67 11.17
C GLY A 398 18.69 2.35 12.47
N TRP A 399 19.95 1.93 12.37
CA TRP A 399 20.69 1.42 13.53
C TRP A 399 22.16 1.85 13.54
N HIS A 400 22.67 2.11 14.74
CA HIS A 400 24.08 2.40 15.03
C HIS A 400 25.01 1.25 14.60
N SER A 401 26.33 1.48 14.55
CA SER A 401 27.27 0.43 14.15
C SER A 401 27.90 -0.24 15.36
N TYR A 402 27.65 -1.52 15.56
CA TYR A 402 28.27 -2.35 16.61
C TYR A 402 29.82 -2.41 16.58
N ALA A 403 30.47 -1.83 15.58
CA ALA A 403 31.93 -1.68 15.51
C ALA A 403 32.43 -0.25 15.83
N LYS A 404 31.52 0.69 16.10
CA LYS A 404 31.80 2.08 16.50
C LYS A 404 31.34 2.34 17.93
N ASP A 405 30.10 1.96 18.24
CA ASP A 405 29.42 2.33 19.47
C ASP A 405 28.48 1.22 19.98
N GLY A 406 28.03 1.38 21.23
CA GLY A 406 27.04 0.52 21.87
C GLY A 406 25.63 1.09 21.76
N GLU A 407 24.63 0.20 21.74
CA GLU A 407 23.20 0.57 21.69
C GLU A 407 22.82 1.58 22.78
N SER A 408 23.33 1.39 24.00
CA SER A 408 23.08 2.29 25.12
C SER A 408 23.63 3.70 24.88
N GLN A 409 24.76 3.86 24.18
CA GLN A 409 25.31 5.17 23.80
C GLN A 409 24.39 5.83 22.76
N HIS A 410 24.04 5.11 21.70
CA HIS A 410 23.19 5.62 20.61
C HIS A 410 21.80 6.03 21.08
N VAL A 411 21.11 5.14 21.82
CA VAL A 411 19.75 5.38 22.31
C VAL A 411 19.76 6.49 23.37
N THR A 412 20.76 6.56 24.26
CA THR A 412 20.90 7.66 25.22
C THR A 412 21.11 9.00 24.51
N LEU A 413 21.96 9.04 23.48
CA LEU A 413 22.21 10.26 22.73
C LEU A 413 20.93 10.76 22.05
N CYS A 414 20.24 9.91 21.29
CA CYS A 414 18.98 10.28 20.61
C CYS A 414 17.90 10.72 21.62
N SER A 415 17.77 9.98 22.73
CA SER A 415 16.80 10.30 23.80
C SER A 415 17.12 11.63 24.50
N SER A 416 18.38 12.06 24.57
CA SER A 416 18.76 13.35 25.16
C SER A 416 18.24 14.56 24.37
N PHE A 417 17.94 14.38 23.08
CA PHE A 417 17.25 15.35 22.23
C PHE A 417 15.72 15.15 22.20
N GLY A 418 15.18 14.20 22.97
CA GLY A 418 13.77 13.83 22.96
C GLY A 418 13.32 13.07 21.71
N LEU A 419 14.26 12.55 20.91
CA LEU A 419 13.97 11.92 19.63
C LEU A 419 13.88 10.38 19.77
N PRO A 420 12.76 9.75 19.41
CA PRO A 420 12.62 8.30 19.44
C PRO A 420 13.41 7.62 18.32
N VAL A 421 14.07 6.51 18.65
CA VAL A 421 14.71 5.59 17.70
C VAL A 421 13.68 4.55 17.23
N LEU A 422 13.61 4.31 15.92
CA LEU A 422 12.61 3.43 15.30
C LEU A 422 13.17 2.59 14.14
N GLY A 423 13.25 1.28 14.37
CA GLY A 423 13.48 0.26 13.34
C GLY A 423 14.93 0.14 12.88
N LEU A 424 15.35 -1.08 12.52
CA LEU A 424 16.73 -1.36 12.10
C LEU A 424 17.08 -0.79 10.71
N HIS A 425 18.38 -0.65 10.45
CA HIS A 425 18.93 -0.30 9.13
C HIS A 425 18.51 -1.28 8.03
N SER A 426 18.24 -2.53 8.40
CA SER A 426 17.80 -3.63 7.55
C SER A 426 16.27 -3.73 7.35
N ASN A 427 15.46 -2.85 7.96
CA ASN A 427 13.99 -2.92 7.86
C ASN A 427 13.50 -2.59 6.42
N PRO A 428 12.94 -3.56 5.67
CA PRO A 428 12.70 -3.42 4.22
C PRO A 428 11.34 -2.83 3.87
N ASN A 429 11.18 -2.41 2.60
CA ASN A 429 9.90 -2.11 1.94
C ASN A 429 9.03 -0.99 2.54
N ILE A 430 9.47 -0.26 3.56
CA ILE A 430 8.65 0.75 4.27
C ILE A 430 8.09 1.80 3.30
N SER A 431 8.81 2.16 2.23
CA SER A 431 8.31 3.07 1.19
C SER A 431 7.06 2.55 0.47
N PHE A 432 6.96 1.23 0.26
CA PHE A 432 5.81 0.56 -0.33
C PHE A 432 4.69 0.43 0.69
N GLU A 433 5.00 -0.08 1.89
CA GLU A 433 4.00 -0.37 2.93
C GLU A 433 3.30 0.92 3.40
N ASN A 434 4.02 2.04 3.47
CA ASN A 434 3.45 3.35 3.83
C ASN A 434 2.38 3.87 2.84
N GLN A 435 2.35 3.36 1.61
CA GLN A 435 1.33 3.72 0.60
C GLN A 435 0.04 2.89 0.77
N ILE A 436 0.09 1.83 1.56
CA ILE A 436 -1.04 0.90 1.74
C ILE A 436 -1.74 1.24 3.07
N GLY A 437 -2.84 1.98 2.94
CA GLY A 437 -3.73 2.25 4.07
C GLY A 437 -4.43 0.98 4.59
N PHE A 438 -5.07 1.09 5.74
CA PHE A 438 -5.80 0.01 6.38
C PHE A 438 -7.01 -0.47 5.56
N SER A 439 -7.53 -1.66 5.87
CA SER A 439 -8.83 -2.15 5.38
C SER A 439 -9.98 -1.24 5.82
N GLU A 440 -11.09 -1.24 5.07
CA GLU A 440 -12.30 -0.58 5.55
C GLU A 440 -12.74 -1.16 6.91
N GLY A 441 -13.09 -0.28 7.85
CA GLY A 441 -13.53 -0.68 9.19
C GLY A 441 -12.42 -1.23 10.09
N PHE A 442 -11.15 -1.15 9.68
CA PHE A 442 -10.05 -1.55 10.55
C PHE A 442 -9.92 -0.60 11.74
N GLU A 443 -9.92 -1.18 12.94
CA GLU A 443 -9.75 -0.48 14.21
C GLU A 443 -8.60 -1.13 14.98
N PHE A 444 -7.67 -0.30 15.50
CA PHE A 444 -6.63 -0.79 16.40
C PHE A 444 -7.25 -1.27 17.71
N LYS A 445 -7.21 -2.58 17.95
CA LYS A 445 -7.72 -3.24 19.15
C LYS A 445 -6.61 -4.04 19.80
N ASN A 446 -6.41 -3.82 21.10
CA ASN A 446 -5.56 -4.68 21.91
C ASN A 446 -6.43 -5.81 22.49
N ASN A 447 -6.00 -7.06 22.33
CA ASN A 447 -6.73 -8.23 22.82
C ASN A 447 -6.44 -8.44 24.31
N HIS A 448 -7.06 -7.63 25.18
CA HIS A 448 -6.95 -7.77 26.62
C HIS A 448 -8.15 -8.54 27.21
N ASN A 449 -7.86 -9.38 28.21
CA ASN A 449 -8.85 -10.13 29.00
C ASN A 449 -9.25 -9.44 30.33
N ILE A 450 -8.74 -8.22 30.55
CA ILE A 450 -8.98 -7.40 31.74
C ILE A 450 -10.01 -6.31 31.42
N GLU A 451 -11.07 -6.21 32.21
CA GLU A 451 -12.07 -5.13 32.10
C GLU A 451 -11.55 -3.87 32.83
N PRO A 452 -11.48 -2.71 32.16
CA PRO A 452 -11.07 -1.46 32.82
C PRO A 452 -11.94 -1.12 34.04
N GLY A 453 -11.29 -0.74 35.15
CA GLY A 453 -11.96 -0.40 36.41
C GLY A 453 -12.40 -1.60 37.28
N LYS A 454 -12.28 -2.84 36.80
CA LYS A 454 -12.59 -4.04 37.58
C LYS A 454 -11.39 -4.44 38.46
N SER A 455 -11.64 -4.64 39.75
CA SER A 455 -10.63 -5.15 40.68
C SER A 455 -10.54 -6.68 40.59
N TYR A 456 -9.39 -7.19 40.18
CA TYR A 456 -9.07 -8.62 40.18
C TYR A 456 -8.32 -8.97 41.46
N LYS A 457 -8.84 -9.88 42.27
CA LYS A 457 -8.18 -10.34 43.50
C LYS A 457 -7.34 -11.58 43.19
N PRO A 458 -6.01 -11.58 43.44
CA PRO A 458 -5.21 -12.78 43.27
C PRO A 458 -5.60 -13.84 44.30
N GLU A 459 -5.53 -15.10 43.89
CA GLU A 459 -5.66 -16.26 44.76
C GLU A 459 -4.31 -16.64 45.38
N ASN A 460 -4.30 -17.61 46.29
CA ASN A 460 -3.07 -18.19 46.85
C ASN A 460 -2.37 -19.11 45.82
N LYS A 461 -1.83 -18.51 44.75
CA LYS A 461 -1.20 -19.16 43.59
C LYS A 461 0.05 -18.38 43.17
N VAL A 462 0.99 -19.06 42.51
CA VAL A 462 2.09 -18.41 41.78
C VAL A 462 1.58 -18.04 40.38
N TYR A 463 1.77 -16.79 39.99
CA TYR A 463 1.42 -16.28 38.66
C TYR A 463 2.70 -16.07 37.85
N ILE A 464 2.72 -16.55 36.61
CA ILE A 464 3.83 -16.41 35.67
C ILE A 464 3.30 -15.75 34.41
N ALA A 465 3.99 -14.70 33.94
CA ALA A 465 3.70 -14.02 32.69
C ALA A 465 4.96 -14.00 31.83
N ASN A 466 4.90 -14.65 30.67
CA ASN A 466 6.00 -14.65 29.71
C ASN A 466 5.80 -13.47 28.76
N ILE A 467 6.79 -12.57 28.69
CA ILE A 467 6.79 -11.42 27.79
C ILE A 467 7.92 -11.65 26.79
N GLN A 468 7.58 -11.68 25.50
CA GLN A 468 8.57 -11.67 24.44
C GLN A 468 9.25 -10.30 24.42
N THR A 469 10.56 -10.28 24.65
CA THR A 469 11.39 -9.10 24.36
C THR A 469 11.57 -8.99 22.85
N ASP A 470 12.01 -7.82 22.39
CA ASP A 470 12.34 -7.55 20.99
C ASP A 470 11.11 -7.60 20.05
N GLY A 471 10.61 -6.41 19.71
CA GLY A 471 9.39 -6.26 18.92
C GLY A 471 9.60 -6.41 17.41
N ILE A 472 8.48 -6.42 16.67
CA ILE A 472 8.43 -6.52 15.19
C ILE A 472 9.38 -5.53 14.50
N GLY A 473 9.59 -4.33 15.06
CA GLY A 473 10.47 -3.31 14.51
C GLY A 473 11.97 -3.66 14.48
N ILE A 474 12.41 -4.69 15.22
CA ILE A 474 13.82 -5.11 15.26
C ILE A 474 14.07 -6.54 14.76
N GLY A 475 13.21 -7.02 13.84
CA GLY A 475 13.45 -8.26 13.10
C GLY A 475 13.29 -9.54 13.92
N ALA A 476 12.54 -9.47 15.03
CA ALA A 476 12.40 -10.59 15.95
C ALA A 476 11.69 -11.81 15.32
N TRP A 477 12.47 -12.88 15.14
CA TRP A 477 12.09 -14.30 15.12
C TRP A 477 10.69 -14.62 14.58
N LEU A 478 10.57 -14.52 13.25
CA LEU A 478 9.33 -14.72 12.49
C LEU A 478 9.03 -16.20 12.17
N MET A 479 9.90 -17.13 12.58
CA MET A 479 9.60 -18.56 12.56
C MET A 479 8.78 -18.92 13.80
N PRO A 480 7.69 -19.71 13.67
CA PRO A 480 7.02 -20.26 14.83
C PRO A 480 7.97 -21.17 15.62
N GLY A 481 8.01 -20.99 16.94
CA GLY A 481 8.70 -21.88 17.88
C GLY A 481 7.86 -23.10 18.27
#